data_AF-A0A4U6UG14-F1
#
_entry.id   AF-A0A4U6UG14-F1
#
_cell.length_a   1.000
_cell.length_b   1.000
_cell.length_c   1.000
_cell.angle_alpha   90.00
_cell.angle_beta   90.00
_cell.angle_gamma   90.00
#
_symmetry.space_group_name_H-M   'P 1'
#
loop_
_entity.id
_entity.type
_entity.pdbx_description
1 polymer ?
#
loop_
_entity_poly.entity_id
_entity_poly.type
_entity_poly.pdbx_seq_one_letter_code
_entity_poly.pdbx_strand_id
1 'polypeptide(L)'
;MIRAVVKCFWTFLNLGHWFACCPKDEKKQYGYMIWVDPEWDDRAFDVLVNLMKKKVQAEEDAKKWEEEFAKANSELREIRNKLKT
;
A
#
# COMPACT_ATOMS: atom_id res chain seq x y z
N MET A 1 24.08 -4.26 20.13
CA MET A 1 22.86 -4.40 19.30
C MET A 1 22.94 -3.40 18.16
N ILE A 2 23.24 -3.86 16.95
CA ILE A 2 23.32 -3.02 15.73
C ILE A 2 21.89 -2.73 15.27
N ARG A 3 21.52 -1.46 15.06
CA ARG A 3 20.22 -1.08 14.48
C ARG A 3 20.44 -0.82 12.99
N ALA A 4 20.01 -1.76 12.15
CA ALA A 4 19.86 -1.51 10.73
C ALA A 4 18.63 -0.64 10.50
N VAL A 5 18.75 0.38 9.64
CA VAL A 5 17.60 1.19 9.20
C VAL A 5 17.34 0.83 7.75
N VAL A 6 16.22 0.15 7.51
CA VAL A 6 15.78 -0.21 6.16
C VAL A 6 14.95 0.95 5.60
N LYS A 7 15.36 1.50 4.47
CA LYS A 7 14.56 2.49 3.72
C LYS A 7 14.06 1.84 2.45
N CYS A 8 12.78 1.52 2.41
CA CYS A 8 12.12 1.00 1.21
C CYS A 8 11.49 2.19 0.45
N PHE A 9 11.85 2.34 -0.83
CA PHE A 9 11.10 3.18 -1.76
C PHE A 9 10.39 2.23 -2.71
N TRP A 10 9.07 2.30 -2.82
CA TRP A 10 8.30 1.47 -3.75
C TRP A 10 7.90 2.32 -4.96
N THR A 11 8.45 2.04 -6.15
CA THR A 11 7.94 2.59 -7.41
C THR A 11 7.92 1.51 -8.49
N PHE A 12 7.16 1.78 -9.56
CA PHE A 12 6.79 0.86 -10.64
C PHE A 12 7.94 0.25 -11.46
N LEU A 13 9.19 0.69 -11.26
CA LEU A 13 10.33 0.30 -12.11
C LEU A 13 11.31 -0.66 -11.43
N ASN A 14 10.90 -1.32 -10.35
CA ASN A 14 11.78 -2.13 -9.50
C ASN A 14 12.80 -1.26 -8.74
N LEU A 15 12.37 -0.68 -7.62
CA LEU A 15 13.26 0.05 -6.72
C LEU A 15 13.92 -0.92 -5.75
N GLY A 16 15.12 -1.38 -6.11
CA GLY A 16 15.96 -2.15 -5.20
C GLY A 16 15.94 -1.59 -3.78
N HIS A 17 15.81 -2.47 -2.79
CA HIS A 17 15.77 -2.07 -1.39
C HIS A 17 17.11 -1.49 -0.89
N TRP A 18 17.07 -0.30 -0.28
CA TRP A 18 18.27 0.35 0.26
C TRP A 18 18.49 -0.10 1.71
N PHE A 19 19.47 -0.98 1.92
CA PHE A 19 19.88 -1.39 3.25
C PHE A 19 21.04 -0.51 3.74
N ALA A 20 20.75 0.39 4.69
CA ALA A 20 21.77 1.12 5.42
C ALA A 20 22.00 0.46 6.78
N CYS A 21 23.08 -0.32 6.90
CA CYS A 21 23.57 -0.80 8.19
C CYS A 21 24.59 0.19 8.74
N CYS A 22 24.25 0.88 9.84
CA CYS A 22 25.18 1.71 10.58
C CYS A 22 25.70 0.94 11.80
N PRO A 23 26.98 0.50 11.85
CA PRO A 23 27.58 0.07 13.09
C PRO A 23 27.84 1.32 13.97
N LYS A 24 27.58 1.24 15.28
CA LYS A 24 27.74 2.35 16.24
C LYS A 24 29.19 2.80 16.50
N ASP A 25 30.18 2.31 15.75
CA ASP A 25 31.59 2.65 15.98
C ASP A 25 31.99 3.88 15.18
N GLU A 26 32.24 5.00 15.88
CA GLU A 26 32.62 6.31 15.34
C GLU A 26 33.91 6.33 14.50
N LYS A 27 34.65 5.21 14.42
CA LYS A 27 35.95 5.08 13.74
C LYS A 27 35.94 4.24 12.45
N LYS A 28 34.80 3.70 12.02
CA LYS A 28 34.72 2.87 10.80
C LYS A 28 33.98 3.62 9.69
N GLN A 29 34.59 3.65 8.49
CA GLN A 29 33.94 4.17 7.29
C GLN A 29 32.58 3.49 7.11
N TYR A 30 31.54 4.29 6.89
CA TYR A 30 30.19 3.83 6.61
C TYR A 30 30.19 3.02 5.31
N GLY A 31 29.95 1.72 5.40
CA GLY A 31 29.66 0.89 4.24
C GLY A 31 28.16 0.95 3.95
N TYR A 32 27.77 1.48 2.80
CA TYR A 32 26.43 1.27 2.26
C TYR A 32 26.43 -0.07 1.52
N MET A 33 25.47 -0.94 1.80
CA MET A 33 25.24 -2.14 1.00
C MET A 33 23.98 -1.92 0.18
N ILE A 34 24.16 -1.69 -1.11
CA ILE A 34 23.04 -1.58 -2.05
C ILE A 34 22.67 -3.00 -2.43
N TRP A 35 21.47 -3.42 -2.04
CA TRP A 35 20.88 -4.64 -2.56
C TRP A 35 19.89 -4.23 -3.63
N VAL A 36 20.24 -4.52 -4.88
CA VAL A 36 19.32 -4.32 -6.00
C VAL A 36 18.51 -5.59 -6.12
N ASP A 37 17.19 -5.50 -5.92
CA ASP A 37 16.31 -6.61 -6.22
C ASP A 37 16.54 -7.05 -7.68
N PRO A 38 16.62 -8.36 -7.96
CA PRO A 38 16.69 -8.83 -9.33
C PRO A 38 15.49 -8.32 -10.12
N GLU A 39 15.64 -8.21 -11.45
CA GLU A 39 14.52 -7.90 -12.33
C GLU A 39 13.35 -8.85 -12.02
N TRP A 40 12.14 -8.29 -11.98
CA TRP A 40 10.94 -9.10 -11.81
C TRP A 40 10.88 -10.08 -12.98
N ASP A 41 10.75 -11.37 -12.69
CA ASP A 41 10.45 -12.32 -13.75
C ASP A 41 9.03 -12.05 -14.30
N ASP A 42 8.76 -12.53 -15.52
CA ASP A 42 7.47 -12.30 -16.20
C ASP A 42 6.29 -12.74 -15.31
N ARG A 43 6.48 -13.80 -14.53
CA ARG A 43 5.47 -14.33 -13.61
C ARG A 43 5.19 -13.35 -12.47
N ALA A 44 6.20 -12.76 -11.88
CA ALA A 44 6.07 -11.81 -10.79
C ALA A 44 5.43 -10.51 -11.29
N PHE A 45 5.76 -10.09 -12.51
CA PHE A 45 5.09 -8.97 -13.17
C PHE A 45 3.60 -9.25 -13.40
N ASP A 46 3.24 -10.42 -13.91
CA ASP A 46 1.84 -10.83 -14.10
C ASP A 46 1.05 -10.86 -12.80
N VAL A 47 1.65 -11.39 -11.72
CA VAL A 47 1.03 -11.39 -10.39
C VAL A 47 0.81 -9.96 -9.90
N LEU A 48 1.81 -9.08 -10.04
CA LEU A 48 1.71 -7.68 -9.62
C LEU A 48 0.61 -6.94 -10.37
N VAL A 49 0.54 -7.08 -11.70
CA VAL A 49 -0.50 -6.48 -12.54
C VAL A 49 -1.88 -6.97 -12.12
N ASN A 50 -2.04 -8.27 -11.87
CA ASN A 50 -3.31 -8.83 -11.40
C ASN A 50 -3.72 -8.32 -10.03
N LEU A 51 -2.78 -8.17 -9.09
CA LEU A 51 -3.04 -7.59 -7.78
C LEU A 51 -3.46 -6.13 -7.89
N MET A 52 -2.81 -5.34 -8.75
CA MET A 52 -3.20 -3.94 -8.98
C MET A 52 -4.59 -3.81 -9.56
N LYS A 53 -4.97 -4.64 -10.54
CA LYS A 53 -6.33 -4.67 -11.08
C LYS A 53 -7.36 -5.00 -10.00
N LYS A 54 -7.08 -5.99 -9.15
CA LYS A 54 -7.96 -6.34 -8.02
C LYS A 54 -8.07 -5.21 -7.00
N LYS A 55 -6.98 -4.49 -6.75
CA LYS A 55 -6.98 -3.33 -5.85
C LYS A 55 -7.90 -2.23 -6.38
N VAL A 56 -7.77 -1.88 -7.66
CA VAL A 56 -8.62 -0.85 -8.31
C VAL A 56 -10.08 -1.27 -8.25
N GLN A 57 -10.41 -2.52 -8.59
CA GLN A 57 -11.79 -3.01 -8.50
C GLN A 57 -12.33 -2.94 -7.07
N ALA A 58 -11.53 -3.31 -6.08
CA ALA A 58 -11.95 -3.24 -4.67
C ALA A 58 -12.20 -1.79 -4.21
N GLU A 59 -11.42 -0.83 -4.69
CA GLU A 59 -11.63 0.61 -4.41
C GLU A 59 -12.93 1.12 -5.05
N GLU A 60 -13.21 0.72 -6.31
CA GLU A 60 -14.46 1.06 -6.99
C GLU A 60 -15.69 0.43 -6.32
N ASP A 61 -15.60 -0.84 -5.93
CA ASP A 61 -16.66 -1.55 -5.22
C ASP A 61 -16.93 -0.88 -3.86
N ALA A 62 -15.88 -0.55 -3.11
CA ALA A 62 -16.02 0.14 -1.82
C ALA A 62 -16.75 1.47 -1.97
N LYS A 63 -16.40 2.27 -2.98
CA LYS A 63 -17.09 3.54 -3.28
C LYS A 63 -18.56 3.32 -3.58
N LYS A 64 -18.90 2.31 -4.38
CA LYS A 64 -20.30 1.96 -4.69
C LYS A 64 -21.07 1.58 -3.42
N TRP A 65 -20.49 0.77 -2.54
CA TRP A 65 -21.11 0.40 -1.27
C TRP A 65 -21.35 1.62 -0.37
N GLU A 66 -20.41 2.57 -0.32
CA GLU A 66 -20.59 3.81 0.43
C GLU A 66 -21.76 4.65 -0.10
N GLU A 67 -21.89 4.79 -1.43
CA GLU A 67 -22.99 5.52 -2.07
C GLU A 67 -24.35 4.85 -1.78
N GLU A 68 -24.45 3.53 -1.92
CA GLU A 68 -25.67 2.77 -1.61
C GLU A 68 -26.05 2.88 -0.13
N PHE A 69 -25.07 2.79 0.77
CA PHE A 69 -25.28 2.94 2.20
C PHE A 69 -25.75 4.35 2.58
N ALA A 70 -25.16 5.39 1.97
CA ALA A 70 -25.58 6.77 2.18
C ALA A 70 -27.04 6.99 1.73
N LYS A 71 -27.42 6.43 0.58
CA LYS A 71 -28.79 6.49 0.08
C LYS A 71 -29.77 5.81 1.03
N ALA A 72 -29.49 4.57 1.43
CA ALA A 72 -30.35 3.82 2.35
C ALA A 72 -30.54 4.55 3.70
N ASN A 73 -29.49 5.18 4.23
CA ASN A 73 -29.58 5.97 5.45
C ASN A 73 -30.45 7.24 5.28
N SER A 74 -30.38 7.89 4.11
CA SER A 74 -31.26 9.03 3.81
C SER A 74 -32.73 8.60 3.79
N GLU A 75 -33.04 7.50 3.11
CA GLU A 75 -34.41 6.95 3.04
C GLU A 75 -34.92 6.57 4.44
N LEU A 76 -34.11 5.89 5.25
CA LEU A 76 -34.45 5.57 6.64
C LEU A 76 -34.74 6.82 7.47
N ARG A 77 -33.96 7.89 7.28
CA ARG A 77 -34.18 9.17 7.98
C ARG A 77 -35.51 9.80 7.57
N GLU A 78 -35.85 9.78 6.29
CA GLU A 78 -37.13 10.29 5.81
C GLU A 78 -38.31 9.50 6.38
N ILE A 79 -38.25 8.16 6.35
CA ILE A 79 -39.28 7.29 6.92
C ILE A 79 -39.44 7.57 8.42
N ARG A 80 -38.32 7.68 9.15
CA ARG A 80 -38.32 7.99 10.58
C ARG A 80 -38.98 9.35 10.87
N ASN A 81 -38.76 10.35 10.02
CA ASN A 81 -39.37 11.67 10.19
C ASN A 81 -40.88 11.64 9.91
N LYS A 82 -41.31 10.90 8.89
CA LYS A 82 -42.74 10.70 8.58
C LYS A 82 -43.49 10.02 9.73
N LEU A 83 -42.87 9.03 10.38
CA LEU A 83 -43.46 8.34 11.53
C LEU A 83 -43.56 9.19 12.81
N LYS A 84 -42.84 10.31 12.88
CA LYS A 84 -42.88 11.24 14.01
C LYS A 84 -43.89 12.37 13.83
N THR A 85 -44.46 12.52 12.63
CA THR A 85 -45.48 13.51 12.29
C THR A 85 -46.86 12.87 12.43
#